data_AF-A0A4Q9PL11-F1
#
_entry.id   AF-A0A4Q9PL11-F1
#
_cell.length_a   1.000
_cell.length_b   1.000
_cell.length_c   1.000
_cell.angle_alpha   90.00
_cell.angle_beta   90.00
_cell.angle_gamma   90.00
#
_symmetry.space_group_name_H-M   'P 1'
#
loop_
_entity.id
_entity.type
_entity.pdbx_description
1 polymer ?
#
loop_
_entity_poly.entity_id
_entity_poly.type
_entity_poly.pdbx_seq_one_letter_code
_entity_poly.pdbx_strand_id
1 'polypeptide(L)'
;MASDEIPDFLQIPYWLIQHPEIQRRDMHLVLTLRPDTVFATGWDASPQRVVKIVDPSKEEADILDGLQRDLACPASHVGPCDMVRSDAFLAIMPYLTSVEYLLASRKLSTVLDVFDQLLEGVAYLHDRGIAHMDLCFSNVLAATHREASFDPRVKAGKLYIIDFDRSRKLDLKPGVQGAVALPETVCSPPPGITHLDPYSWDVYCAELQTQ
;
A
#
# COMPACT_ATOMS: atom_id res chain seq x y z
N MET A 1 2.90 29.23 -28.28
CA MET A 1 3.11 27.87 -27.75
C MET A 1 2.99 28.02 -26.25
N ALA A 2 1.90 27.54 -25.66
CA ALA A 2 1.78 27.54 -24.19
C ALA A 2 2.90 26.65 -23.67
N SER A 3 3.67 27.10 -22.68
CA SER A 3 4.59 26.22 -21.98
C SER A 3 3.76 25.10 -21.39
N ASP A 4 4.11 23.85 -21.70
CA ASP A 4 3.58 22.67 -21.03
C ASP A 4 4.15 22.64 -19.60
N GLU A 5 3.78 23.63 -18.78
CA GLU A 5 4.13 23.67 -17.38
C GLU A 5 3.33 22.59 -16.66
N ILE A 6 4.05 21.62 -16.10
CA ILE A 6 3.48 20.60 -15.24
C ILE A 6 2.78 21.33 -14.08
N PRO A 7 1.48 21.09 -13.85
CA PRO A 7 0.75 21.72 -12.75
C PRO A 7 1.51 21.58 -11.43
N ASP A 8 1.55 22.63 -10.61
CA ASP A 8 2.38 22.67 -9.39
C ASP A 8 2.15 21.48 -8.45
N PHE A 9 0.91 21.00 -8.31
CA PHE A 9 0.57 19.85 -7.46
C PHE A 9 1.07 18.49 -8.00
N LEU A 10 1.50 18.43 -9.26
CA LEU A 10 2.16 17.26 -9.85
C LEU A 10 3.68 17.37 -9.82
N GLN A 11 4.23 18.51 -9.41
CA GLN A 11 5.68 18.67 -9.27
C GLN A 11 6.20 17.88 -8.08
N ILE A 12 7.38 17.29 -8.26
CA ILE A 12 8.07 16.56 -7.20
C ILE A 12 8.77 17.60 -6.32
N PRO A 13 8.56 17.59 -5.00
CA PRO A 13 9.16 18.58 -4.12
C PRO A 13 10.70 18.57 -4.24
N TYR A 14 11.30 19.76 -4.43
CA TYR A 14 12.75 19.88 -4.62
C TYR A 14 13.55 19.29 -3.45
N TRP A 15 13.06 19.45 -2.23
CA TRP A 15 13.70 18.88 -1.04
C TRP A 15 13.74 17.34 -1.08
N LEU A 16 12.74 16.69 -1.69
CA LEU A 16 12.69 15.24 -1.81
C LEU A 16 13.73 14.75 -2.82
N ILE A 17 13.91 15.46 -3.93
CA ILE A 17 14.95 15.19 -4.93
C ILE A 17 16.35 15.32 -4.30
N GLN A 18 16.53 16.30 -3.42
CA GLN A 18 17.80 16.53 -2.71
C GLN A 18 17.96 15.67 -1.45
N HIS A 19 16.99 14.81 -1.11
CA HIS A 19 17.03 14.06 0.14
C HIS A 19 18.20 13.04 0.12
N PRO A 20 19.01 12.93 1.19
CA PRO A 20 20.22 12.11 1.19
C PRO A 20 19.99 10.65 0.80
N GLU A 21 18.92 10.01 1.30
CA GLU A 21 18.61 8.62 0.93
C GLU A 21 18.17 8.45 -0.52
N ILE A 22 17.59 9.49 -1.13
CA ILE A 22 17.17 9.46 -2.54
C ILE A 22 18.41 9.55 -3.44
N GLN A 23 19.33 10.48 -3.12
CA GLN A 23 20.61 10.63 -3.83
C GLN A 23 21.53 9.42 -3.63
N ARG A 24 21.65 8.91 -2.40
CA ARG A 24 22.49 7.75 -2.07
C ARG A 24 22.08 6.49 -2.83
N ARG A 25 20.79 6.37 -3.15
CA ARG A 25 20.20 5.24 -3.90
C ARG A 25 20.09 5.53 -5.40
N ASP A 26 20.61 6.66 -5.87
CA ASP A 26 20.59 7.10 -7.27
C ASP A 26 19.16 7.08 -7.88
N MET A 27 18.18 7.54 -7.10
CA MET A 27 16.78 7.51 -7.52
C MET A 27 16.38 8.82 -8.20
N HIS A 28 16.07 8.73 -9.50
CA HIS A 28 15.50 9.84 -10.26
C HIS A 28 13.98 9.74 -10.26
N LEU A 29 13.34 10.46 -9.36
CA LEU A 29 11.88 10.57 -9.29
C LEU A 29 11.38 11.46 -10.44
N VAL A 30 10.44 10.96 -11.23
CA VAL A 30 9.87 11.69 -12.39
C VAL A 30 8.35 11.58 -12.49
N LEU A 31 7.72 10.76 -11.64
CA LEU A 31 6.28 10.55 -11.62
C LEU A 31 5.70 10.93 -10.25
N THR A 32 4.58 11.64 -10.26
CA THR A 32 3.75 11.88 -9.07
C THR A 32 2.53 10.97 -9.16
N LEU A 33 2.48 9.95 -8.30
CA LEU A 33 1.36 8.99 -8.25
C LEU A 33 0.21 9.50 -7.39
N ARG A 34 0.54 10.20 -6.30
CA ARG A 34 -0.40 10.91 -5.45
C ARG A 34 0.23 12.26 -5.07
N PRO A 35 -0.41 13.39 -5.42
CA PRO A 35 0.09 14.72 -5.06
C PRO A 35 0.54 14.81 -3.61
N ASP A 36 1.66 15.48 -3.39
CA ASP A 36 2.30 15.73 -2.09
C ASP A 36 2.70 14.50 -1.26
N THR A 37 2.42 13.28 -1.72
CA THR A 37 2.52 12.08 -0.88
C THR A 37 3.29 10.94 -1.53
N VAL A 38 3.05 10.60 -2.80
CA VAL A 38 3.63 9.41 -3.44
C VAL A 38 4.24 9.76 -4.78
N PHE A 39 5.51 9.41 -4.93
CA PHE A 39 6.34 9.69 -6.09
C PHE A 39 7.01 8.40 -6.57
N ALA A 40 7.40 8.36 -7.84
CA ALA A 40 8.04 7.18 -8.41
C ALA A 40 9.12 7.55 -9.43
N THR A 41 10.05 6.61 -9.64
CA THR A 41 11.02 6.65 -10.73
C THR A 41 10.34 6.41 -12.09
N GLY A 42 11.04 6.74 -13.17
CA GLY A 42 10.55 6.54 -14.54
C GLY A 42 10.34 5.06 -14.91
N TRP A 43 9.66 4.83 -16.03
CA TRP A 43 9.42 3.50 -16.59
C TRP A 43 10.70 2.83 -17.15
N ASP A 44 11.67 3.66 -17.51
CA ASP A 44 13.00 3.32 -17.98
C ASP A 44 13.96 2.97 -16.83
N ALA A 45 13.61 3.31 -15.58
CA ALA A 45 14.38 2.94 -14.41
C ALA A 45 14.38 1.43 -14.17
N SER A 46 15.52 0.90 -13.72
CA SER A 46 15.72 -0.52 -13.45
C SER A 46 16.59 -0.71 -12.19
N PRO A 47 16.01 -0.99 -11.01
CA PRO A 47 14.58 -1.20 -10.75
C PRO A 47 13.76 0.10 -10.67
N GLN A 48 12.46 -0.02 -10.92
CA GLN A 48 11.51 1.03 -10.59
C GLN A 48 11.21 1.05 -9.09
N ARG A 49 11.11 2.26 -8.53
CA ARG A 49 10.87 2.49 -7.09
C ARG A 49 9.75 3.49 -6.89
N VAL A 50 9.06 3.33 -5.77
CA VAL A 50 8.08 4.27 -5.23
C VAL A 50 8.64 4.84 -3.92
N VAL A 51 8.46 6.13 -3.73
CA VAL A 51 8.80 6.87 -2.51
C VAL A 51 7.51 7.50 -2.01
N LYS A 52 7.06 7.06 -0.84
CA LYS A 52 5.92 7.65 -0.14
C LYS A 52 6.44 8.48 1.03
N ILE A 53 5.97 9.72 1.14
CA ILE A 53 6.10 10.53 2.34
C ILE A 53 5.07 10.02 3.35
N VAL A 54 5.52 9.69 4.55
CA VAL A 54 4.69 9.14 5.62
C VAL A 54 4.47 10.23 6.66
N ASP A 55 3.22 10.42 7.08
CA ASP A 55 2.87 11.39 8.11
C ASP A 55 3.32 10.86 9.49
N PRO A 56 4.26 11.54 10.19
CA PRO A 56 4.76 11.09 11.48
C PRO A 56 3.72 11.19 12.61
N SER A 57 2.60 11.90 12.39
CA SER A 57 1.50 11.99 13.36
C SER A 57 0.58 10.77 13.32
N LYS A 58 0.73 9.90 12.32
CA LYS A 58 -0.08 8.69 12.13
C LYS A 58 0.68 7.43 12.52
N GLU A 59 -0.07 6.36 12.73
CA GLU A 59 0.45 5.05 13.14
C GLU A 59 1.17 4.30 12.00
N GLU A 60 1.06 4.77 10.74
CA GLU A 60 1.56 4.07 9.55
C GLU A 60 3.04 3.68 9.67
N ALA A 61 3.91 4.60 10.08
CA ALA A 61 5.34 4.32 10.16
C ALA A 61 5.66 3.20 11.17
N ASP A 62 4.98 3.19 12.31
CA ASP A 62 5.19 2.19 13.36
C ASP A 62 4.57 0.84 13.00
N ILE A 63 3.42 0.87 12.33
CA ILE A 63 2.77 -0.33 11.75
C ILE A 63 3.71 -0.96 10.71
N LEU A 64 4.21 -0.17 9.75
CA LEU A 64 5.12 -0.66 8.72
C LEU A 64 6.39 -1.22 9.37
N ASP A 65 7.05 -0.52 10.29
CA ASP A 65 8.22 -1.05 11.00
C ASP A 65 7.94 -2.39 11.70
N GLY A 66 6.75 -2.55 12.29
CA GLY A 66 6.27 -3.81 12.85
C GLY A 66 6.20 -4.92 11.81
N LEU A 67 5.51 -4.65 10.70
CA LEU A 67 5.24 -5.61 9.64
C LEU A 67 6.49 -6.00 8.83
N GLN A 68 7.40 -5.05 8.60
CA GLN A 68 8.63 -5.30 7.84
C GLN A 68 9.55 -6.33 8.52
N ARG A 69 9.46 -6.49 9.85
CA ARG A 69 10.25 -7.50 10.59
C ARG A 69 9.82 -8.94 10.32
N ASP A 70 8.62 -9.14 9.78
CA ASP A 70 8.00 -10.46 9.57
C ASP A 70 7.66 -10.73 8.10
N LEU A 71 8.34 -10.05 7.16
CA LEU A 71 8.13 -10.26 5.71
C LEU A 71 8.39 -11.71 5.25
N ALA A 72 9.19 -12.48 5.99
CA ALA A 72 9.46 -13.87 5.66
C ALA A 72 8.24 -14.77 5.90
N CYS A 73 7.27 -14.33 6.72
CA CYS A 73 6.03 -15.05 6.93
C CYS A 73 5.30 -15.25 5.60
N PRO A 74 4.97 -16.50 5.21
CA PRO A 74 4.29 -16.77 3.95
C PRO A 74 2.96 -16.01 3.82
N ALA A 75 2.19 -15.93 4.91
CA ALA A 75 0.91 -15.23 5.00
C ALA A 75 1.03 -13.69 5.04
N SER A 76 2.25 -13.15 5.16
CA SER A 76 2.45 -11.70 5.07
C SER A 76 2.29 -11.26 3.63
N HIS A 77 1.19 -10.61 3.32
CA HIS A 77 0.97 -9.91 2.05
C HIS A 77 1.32 -8.43 2.16
N VAL A 78 2.23 -8.02 3.04
CA VAL A 78 2.60 -6.61 3.17
C VAL A 78 3.69 -6.26 2.15
N GLY A 79 3.50 -5.18 1.40
CA GLY A 79 4.51 -4.67 0.46
C GLY A 79 5.85 -4.43 1.17
N PRO A 80 6.99 -4.94 0.65
CA PRO A 80 8.29 -4.66 1.24
C PRO A 80 8.63 -3.18 1.10
N CYS A 81 9.09 -2.55 2.16
CA CYS A 81 9.55 -1.18 2.15
C CYS A 81 10.75 -0.98 3.08
N ASP A 82 11.58 -0.02 2.71
CA ASP A 82 12.62 0.51 3.59
C ASP A 82 12.10 1.81 4.21
N MET A 83 11.90 1.80 5.52
CA MET A 83 11.54 2.99 6.27
C MET A 83 12.78 3.84 6.53
N VAL A 84 12.71 5.10 6.13
CA VAL A 84 13.73 6.11 6.39
C VAL A 84 13.14 7.12 7.37
N ARG A 85 13.74 7.22 8.55
CA ARG A 85 13.36 8.17 9.61
C ARG A 85 14.48 9.20 9.77
N SER A 86 14.43 10.24 8.95
CA SER A 86 15.30 11.42 9.02
C SER A 86 14.45 12.65 9.31
N ASP A 87 14.82 13.81 8.75
CA ASP A 87 14.01 15.04 8.80
C ASP A 87 12.63 14.88 8.13
N ALA A 88 12.50 13.88 7.23
CA ALA A 88 11.23 13.43 6.68
C ALA A 88 11.09 11.91 6.84
N PHE A 89 9.87 11.43 7.07
CA PHE A 89 9.59 10.00 7.16
C PHE A 89 9.23 9.51 5.76
N LEU A 90 10.04 8.61 5.22
CA LEU A 90 9.86 8.06 3.86
C LEU A 90 9.73 6.55 3.91
N ALA A 91 8.79 6.01 3.13
CA ALA A 91 8.73 4.60 2.79
C ALA A 91 9.20 4.43 1.34
N ILE A 92 10.33 3.75 1.16
CA ILE A 92 10.87 3.43 -0.17
C ILE A 92 10.54 1.98 -0.50
N MET A 93 9.75 1.75 -1.54
CA MET A 93 9.23 0.43 -1.90
C MET A 93 9.45 0.11 -3.38
N PRO A 94 9.47 -1.17 -3.78
CA PRO A 94 9.41 -1.54 -5.19
C PRO A 94 8.15 -0.98 -5.85
N TYR A 95 8.27 -0.53 -7.10
CA TYR A 95 7.09 -0.26 -7.92
C TYR A 95 6.51 -1.61 -8.37
N LEU A 96 5.26 -1.89 -8.03
CA LEU A 96 4.56 -3.12 -8.39
C LEU A 96 3.36 -2.83 -9.30
N THR A 97 2.87 -3.87 -9.98
CA THR A 97 1.78 -3.76 -10.95
C THR A 97 0.42 -3.76 -10.25
N SER A 98 -0.55 -2.95 -10.70
CA SER A 98 -1.92 -2.98 -10.16
C SER A 98 -2.56 -4.37 -10.35
N VAL A 99 -3.25 -4.88 -9.31
CA VAL A 99 -3.97 -6.16 -9.38
C VAL A 99 -5.09 -6.15 -10.43
N GLU A 100 -5.60 -4.96 -10.79
CA GLU A 100 -6.63 -4.80 -11.82
C GLU A 100 -6.18 -5.35 -13.19
N TYR A 101 -4.88 -5.29 -13.50
CA TYR A 101 -4.32 -5.89 -14.70
C TYR A 101 -4.46 -7.41 -14.73
N LEU A 102 -4.36 -8.08 -13.57
CA LEU A 102 -4.58 -9.53 -13.47
C LEU A 102 -6.07 -9.86 -13.63
N LEU A 103 -6.93 -9.08 -12.98
CA LEU A 103 -8.38 -9.24 -13.00
C LEU A 103 -8.99 -8.97 -14.37
N ALA A 104 -8.32 -8.17 -15.22
CA ALA A 104 -8.72 -7.95 -16.60
C ALA A 104 -8.84 -9.24 -17.43
N SER A 105 -8.14 -10.31 -17.04
CA SER A 105 -8.26 -11.63 -17.69
C SER A 105 -9.63 -12.29 -17.51
N ARG A 106 -10.41 -11.89 -16.49
CA ARG A 106 -11.72 -12.43 -16.10
C ARG A 106 -11.76 -13.95 -15.93
N LYS A 107 -10.61 -14.59 -15.74
CA LYS A 107 -10.54 -16.03 -15.44
C LYS A 107 -10.95 -16.24 -13.99
N LEU A 108 -11.95 -17.10 -13.77
CA LEU A 108 -12.42 -17.42 -12.43
C LEU A 108 -11.30 -17.88 -11.51
N SER A 109 -10.36 -18.70 -12.01
CA SER A 109 -9.18 -19.11 -11.23
C SER A 109 -8.35 -17.92 -10.76
N THR A 110 -8.08 -16.95 -11.63
CA THR A 110 -7.33 -15.74 -11.27
C THR A 110 -8.07 -14.90 -10.24
N VAL A 111 -9.40 -14.77 -10.35
CA VAL A 111 -10.19 -14.04 -9.34
C VAL A 111 -10.13 -14.75 -7.98
N LEU A 112 -10.27 -16.08 -7.97
CA LEU A 112 -10.18 -16.87 -6.73
C LEU A 112 -8.78 -16.80 -6.12
N ASP A 113 -7.73 -16.89 -6.92
CA ASP A 113 -6.33 -16.78 -6.45
C ASP A 113 -6.04 -15.39 -5.86
N VAL A 114 -6.62 -14.33 -6.44
CA VAL A 114 -6.51 -12.97 -5.90
C VAL A 114 -7.22 -12.85 -4.56
N PHE A 115 -8.44 -13.39 -4.48
CA PHE A 115 -9.25 -13.31 -3.27
C PHE A 115 -8.66 -14.13 -2.12
N ASP A 116 -8.15 -15.33 -2.40
CA ASP A 116 -7.49 -16.20 -1.42
C ASP A 116 -6.29 -15.49 -0.78
N GLN A 117 -5.41 -14.91 -1.60
CA GLN A 117 -4.26 -14.14 -1.13
C GLN A 117 -4.65 -12.86 -0.37
N LEU A 118 -5.69 -12.15 -0.83
CA LEU A 118 -6.19 -10.96 -0.14
C LEU A 118 -6.69 -11.32 1.26
N LEU A 119 -7.51 -12.37 1.38
CA LEU A 119 -8.02 -12.83 2.68
C LEU A 119 -6.92 -13.38 3.58
N GLU A 120 -5.92 -14.09 3.05
CA GLU A 120 -4.75 -14.50 3.82
C GLU A 120 -3.99 -13.29 4.39
N GLY A 121 -3.80 -12.26 3.56
CA GLY A 121 -3.20 -10.99 3.98
C GLY A 121 -3.99 -10.26 5.07
N VAL A 122 -5.32 -10.17 4.91
CA VAL A 122 -6.23 -9.56 5.89
C VAL A 122 -6.18 -10.33 7.22
N ALA A 123 -6.28 -11.66 7.18
CA ALA A 123 -6.18 -12.50 8.36
C ALA A 123 -4.83 -12.32 9.08
N TYR A 124 -3.73 -12.23 8.33
CA TYR A 124 -2.40 -11.96 8.87
C TYR A 124 -2.32 -10.61 9.61
N LEU A 125 -2.91 -9.55 9.05
CA LEU A 125 -2.98 -8.23 9.70
C LEU A 125 -3.83 -8.30 10.99
N HIS A 126 -5.00 -8.94 10.91
CA HIS A 126 -5.94 -9.04 12.03
C HIS A 126 -5.35 -9.85 13.19
N ASP A 127 -4.62 -10.93 12.91
CA ASP A 127 -3.88 -11.71 13.91
C ASP A 127 -2.82 -10.85 14.63
N ARG A 128 -2.27 -9.83 13.97
CA ARG A 128 -1.38 -8.83 14.58
C ARG A 128 -2.11 -7.67 15.23
N GLY A 129 -3.44 -7.71 15.29
CA GLY A 129 -4.24 -6.61 15.84
C GLY A 129 -4.17 -5.35 14.97
N ILE A 130 -3.97 -5.48 13.67
CA ILE A 130 -3.93 -4.36 12.73
C ILE A 130 -5.18 -4.44 11.86
N ALA A 131 -5.94 -3.36 11.79
CA ALA A 131 -6.98 -3.16 10.80
C ALA A 131 -6.48 -2.20 9.73
N HIS A 132 -6.65 -2.53 8.44
CA HIS A 132 -6.14 -1.73 7.34
C HIS A 132 -6.94 -0.44 7.14
N MET A 133 -8.27 -0.53 7.31
CA MET A 133 -9.26 0.54 7.28
C MET A 133 -9.50 1.22 5.92
N ASP A 134 -8.72 0.88 4.89
CA ASP A 134 -8.85 1.41 3.53
C ASP A 134 -8.54 0.36 2.45
N LEU A 135 -9.08 -0.85 2.61
CA LEU A 135 -8.87 -1.90 1.61
C LEU A 135 -9.67 -1.60 0.34
N CYS A 136 -8.95 -1.54 -0.79
CA CYS A 136 -9.49 -1.40 -2.13
C CYS A 136 -8.48 -1.97 -3.14
N PHE A 137 -8.89 -2.27 -4.39
CA PHE A 137 -7.97 -2.85 -5.38
C PHE A 137 -6.81 -1.92 -5.75
N SER A 138 -6.95 -0.60 -5.61
CA SER A 138 -5.82 0.32 -5.79
C SER A 138 -4.76 0.19 -4.69
N ASN A 139 -5.14 -0.36 -3.52
CA ASN A 139 -4.24 -0.64 -2.39
C ASN A 139 -3.77 -2.11 -2.37
N VAL A 140 -3.99 -2.84 -3.47
CA VAL A 140 -3.50 -4.22 -3.67
C VAL A 140 -2.71 -4.29 -4.97
N LEU A 141 -1.44 -4.61 -4.87
CA LEU A 141 -0.53 -4.74 -6.00
C LEU A 141 -0.13 -6.20 -6.21
N ALA A 142 0.27 -6.53 -7.43
CA ALA A 142 0.77 -7.83 -7.83
C ALA A 142 2.21 -7.73 -8.30
N ALA A 143 3.02 -8.72 -7.93
CA ALA A 143 4.39 -8.82 -8.41
C ALA A 143 4.50 -9.73 -9.64
N THR A 144 5.11 -9.21 -10.68
CA THR A 144 5.55 -9.91 -11.88
C THR A 144 6.92 -10.56 -11.66
N HIS A 145 7.33 -11.42 -12.60
CA HIS A 145 8.69 -11.96 -12.63
C HIS A 145 9.77 -10.88 -12.76
N ARG A 146 9.46 -9.76 -13.43
CA ARG A 146 10.40 -8.64 -13.58
C ARG A 146 10.64 -7.95 -12.24
N GLU A 147 9.59 -7.66 -11.47
CA GLU A 147 9.76 -6.97 -10.19
C GLU A 147 10.44 -7.89 -9.17
N ALA A 148 10.08 -9.18 -9.15
CA ALA A 148 10.70 -10.19 -8.29
C ALA A 148 12.19 -10.45 -8.61
N SER A 149 12.67 -10.16 -9.82
CA SER A 149 14.09 -10.31 -10.15
C SER A 149 14.97 -9.19 -9.59
N PHE A 150 14.38 -8.06 -9.18
CA PHE A 150 15.11 -6.91 -8.66
C PHE A 150 15.12 -6.80 -7.13
N ASP A 151 14.13 -7.39 -6.45
CA ASP A 151 14.05 -7.37 -4.99
C ASP A 151 13.75 -8.79 -4.47
N PRO A 152 14.67 -9.45 -3.74
CA PRO A 152 14.49 -10.82 -3.28
C PRO A 152 13.36 -10.97 -2.24
N ARG A 153 12.85 -9.86 -1.67
CA ARG A 153 11.68 -9.86 -0.78
C ARG A 153 10.38 -9.97 -1.56
N VAL A 154 10.41 -9.67 -2.86
CA VAL A 154 9.27 -9.73 -3.78
C VAL A 154 9.19 -11.10 -4.44
N LYS A 155 8.00 -11.71 -4.46
CA LYS A 155 7.74 -13.03 -5.05
C LYS A 155 6.80 -12.89 -6.24
N ALA A 156 7.21 -13.41 -7.40
CA ALA A 156 6.37 -13.38 -8.60
C ALA A 156 5.04 -14.13 -8.37
N GLY A 157 3.93 -13.55 -8.85
CA GLY A 157 2.58 -14.06 -8.66
C GLY A 157 1.96 -13.73 -7.29
N LYS A 158 2.73 -13.14 -6.36
CA LYS A 158 2.23 -12.77 -5.03
C LYS A 158 1.56 -11.40 -5.04
N LEU A 159 0.48 -11.28 -4.27
CA LEU A 159 -0.17 -10.00 -3.96
C LEU A 159 0.43 -9.30 -2.74
N TYR A 160 0.38 -7.98 -2.77
CA TYR A 160 0.89 -7.10 -1.74
C TYR A 160 -0.13 -6.00 -1.42
N ILE A 161 -0.61 -5.98 -0.18
CA ILE A 161 -1.36 -4.91 0.46
C ILE A 161 -0.39 -3.75 0.75
N ILE A 162 -0.81 -2.55 0.37
CA ILE A 162 -0.04 -1.30 0.53
C ILE A 162 -0.93 -0.21 1.12
N ASP A 163 -0.30 0.93 1.42
CA ASP A 163 -0.96 2.14 1.90
C ASP A 163 -1.64 2.01 3.27
N PHE A 164 -0.83 2.02 4.33
CA PHE A 164 -1.28 1.84 5.71
C PHE A 164 -1.63 3.19 6.39
N ASP A 165 -1.88 4.24 5.61
CA ASP A 165 -2.10 5.61 6.10
C ASP A 165 -3.34 5.73 7.01
N ARG A 166 -4.35 4.89 6.78
CA ARG A 166 -5.57 4.84 7.59
C ARG A 166 -5.58 3.68 8.58
N SER A 167 -4.57 2.82 8.53
CA SER A 167 -4.52 1.62 9.35
C SER A 167 -4.39 1.95 10.83
N ARG A 168 -4.91 1.04 11.66
CA ARG A 168 -4.92 1.18 13.12
C ARG A 168 -4.31 -0.05 13.76
N LYS A 169 -3.41 0.17 14.71
CA LYS A 169 -2.99 -0.85 15.67
C LYS A 169 -3.96 -0.83 16.84
N LEU A 170 -4.55 -1.98 17.14
CA LEU A 170 -5.63 -2.13 18.11
C LEU A 170 -5.21 -3.15 19.17
N ASP A 171 -5.59 -2.88 20.41
CA ASP A 171 -5.27 -3.74 21.56
C ASP A 171 -6.17 -4.98 21.62
N LEU A 172 -7.41 -4.85 21.13
CA LEU A 172 -8.41 -5.92 21.16
C LEU A 172 -8.47 -6.64 19.82
N LYS A 173 -8.76 -7.94 19.86
CA LYS A 173 -8.83 -8.81 18.68
C LYS A 173 -10.21 -8.73 17.99
N PRO A 174 -10.33 -9.27 16.75
CA PRO A 174 -11.62 -9.44 16.09
C PRO A 174 -12.67 -10.08 17.00
N GLY A 175 -13.90 -9.58 16.93
CA GLY A 175 -15.04 -10.04 17.75
C GLY A 175 -15.10 -9.48 19.18
N VAL A 176 -14.04 -8.80 19.65
CA VAL A 176 -14.03 -8.11 20.96
C VAL A 176 -13.84 -6.60 20.80
N GLN A 177 -13.14 -6.19 19.73
CA GLN A 177 -12.93 -4.78 19.42
C GLN A 177 -14.26 -4.04 19.22
N GLY A 178 -14.35 -2.86 19.85
CA GLY A 178 -15.51 -1.98 19.74
C GLY A 178 -15.53 -1.22 18.41
N ALA A 179 -16.71 -0.76 18.03
CA ALA A 179 -16.90 0.01 16.80
C ALA A 179 -16.12 1.33 16.84
N VAL A 180 -15.52 1.69 15.71
CA VAL A 180 -14.83 2.96 15.48
C VAL A 180 -15.53 3.72 14.37
N ALA A 181 -15.37 5.05 14.36
CA ALA A 181 -15.85 5.86 13.24
C ALA A 181 -15.18 5.40 11.94
N LEU A 182 -15.99 5.20 10.90
CA LEU A 182 -15.49 4.79 9.60
C LEU A 182 -14.81 5.97 8.90
N PRO A 183 -13.61 5.77 8.32
CA PRO A 183 -12.94 6.81 7.56
C PRO A 183 -13.64 7.03 6.21
N GLU A 184 -13.36 8.19 5.61
CA GLU A 184 -13.62 8.39 4.19
C GLU A 184 -12.72 7.47 3.38
N THR A 185 -13.30 6.58 2.59
CA THR A 185 -12.58 5.60 1.76
C THR A 185 -13.27 5.46 0.41
N VAL A 186 -12.66 4.70 -0.50
CA VAL A 186 -13.29 4.35 -1.78
C VAL A 186 -14.53 3.49 -1.56
N CYS A 187 -14.52 2.60 -0.57
CA CYS A 187 -15.65 1.75 -0.23
C CYS A 187 -16.72 2.54 0.52
N SER A 188 -17.94 2.59 -0.03
CA SER A 188 -19.05 3.22 0.68
C SER A 188 -19.58 2.31 1.79
N PRO A 189 -19.77 2.84 3.01
CA PRO A 189 -20.37 2.05 4.09
C PRO A 189 -21.83 1.71 3.78
N PRO A 190 -22.37 0.64 4.40
CA PRO A 190 -23.79 0.34 4.29
C PRO A 190 -24.65 1.54 4.75
N PRO A 191 -25.86 1.73 4.18
CA PRO A 191 -26.71 2.88 4.52
C PRO A 191 -26.95 3.02 6.02
N GLY A 192 -26.65 4.21 6.56
CA GLY A 192 -26.83 4.54 7.98
C GLY A 192 -25.72 4.03 8.91
N ILE A 193 -24.73 3.30 8.39
CA ILE A 193 -23.58 2.84 9.18
C ILE A 193 -22.46 3.88 9.09
N THR A 194 -22.13 4.48 10.22
CA THR A 194 -20.99 5.42 10.37
C THR A 194 -19.92 4.90 11.31
N HIS A 195 -20.22 3.84 12.06
CA HIS A 195 -19.30 3.18 12.98
C HIS A 195 -19.40 1.68 12.79
N LEU A 196 -18.27 0.99 12.74
CA LEU A 196 -18.22 -0.46 12.63
C LEU A 196 -16.99 -0.99 13.37
N ASP A 197 -17.03 -2.28 13.72
CA ASP A 197 -15.81 -3.00 14.10
C ASP A 197 -14.78 -2.88 12.95
N PRO A 198 -13.57 -2.38 13.22
CA PRO A 198 -12.58 -2.10 12.19
C PRO A 198 -12.11 -3.35 11.44
N TYR A 199 -12.10 -4.51 12.07
CA TYR A 199 -11.78 -5.78 11.41
C TYR A 199 -12.90 -6.22 10.45
N SER A 200 -14.15 -6.10 10.88
CA SER A 200 -15.32 -6.36 10.05
C SER A 200 -15.41 -5.40 8.86
N TRP A 201 -14.95 -4.15 9.04
CA TRP A 201 -14.84 -3.18 7.95
C TRP A 201 -13.86 -3.64 6.86
N ASP A 202 -12.68 -4.13 7.24
CA ASP A 202 -11.72 -4.69 6.27
C ASP A 202 -12.32 -5.85 5.46
N VAL A 203 -13.06 -6.76 6.12
CA VAL A 203 -13.73 -7.89 5.45
C VAL A 203 -14.80 -7.39 4.48
N TYR A 204 -15.64 -6.45 4.90
CA TYR A 204 -16.65 -5.83 4.04
C TYR A 204 -16.03 -5.17 2.80
N CYS A 205 -14.93 -4.42 2.99
CA CYS A 205 -14.18 -3.81 1.90
C CYS A 205 -13.60 -4.85 0.93
N ALA A 206 -13.08 -5.97 1.42
CA ALA A 206 -12.52 -7.03 0.58
C ALA A 206 -13.59 -7.72 -0.28
N GLU A 207 -14.81 -7.93 0.24
CA GLU A 207 -15.91 -8.56 -0.50
C GLU A 207 -16.49 -7.68 -1.61
N LEU A 208 -16.70 -6.38 -1.34
CA LEU A 208 -17.32 -5.45 -2.29
C LEU A 208 -16.52 -5.23 -3.56
N GLN A 209 -15.23 -5.51 -3.55
CA GLN A 209 -14.37 -5.35 -4.72
C GLN A 209 -14.67 -6.38 -5.84
N THR A 210 -15.48 -7.40 -5.58
CA THR A 210 -15.74 -8.50 -6.53
C THR A 210 -17.04 -8.38 -7.33
N GLN A 211 -17.84 -7.33 -7.12
CA GLN A 211 -19.07 -7.05 -7.86
C GLN A 211 -18.78 -6.24 -9.13
#